data_AF-A0A843VGJ3-F1
#
_entry.id   AF-A0A843VGJ3-F1
#
_cell.length_a   1.000
_cell.length_b   1.000
_cell.length_c   1.000
_cell.angle_alpha   90.00
_cell.angle_beta   90.00
_cell.angle_gamma   90.00
#
_symmetry.space_group_name_H-M   'P 1'
#
loop_
_entity.id
_entity.type
_entity.pdbx_description
1 polymer ?
#
loop_
_entity_poly.entity_id
_entity_poly.type
_entity_poly.pdbx_seq_one_letter_code
_entity_poly.pdbx_strand_id
1 'polypeptide(L)'
;MARLSSFCTENPTIRTDTTIHERFRSVATVAAMAAPRTTRNPDLVRGVGKYSRSKMYHKRGLWAIKAKNGGAFPRHEKKAAEAKPSEKAPKFYPADDVKKPLANTRKPKPTKLKASITPGTVLILLAGRFMGKRVVFLKQLPSGLLLVTGELP
;
A
#
# COMPACT_ATOMS: atom_id res chain seq x y z
N MET A 1 -23.44 4.83 74.56
CA MET A 1 -22.17 4.42 73.94
C MET A 1 -22.34 3.04 73.32
N ALA A 2 -22.03 2.95 72.01
CA ALA A 2 -21.85 1.77 71.16
C ALA A 2 -22.97 0.70 71.06
N ARG A 3 -23.58 0.55 69.86
CA ARG A 3 -23.44 -0.64 68.97
C ARG A 3 -24.33 -0.61 67.71
N LEU A 4 -23.72 -1.11 66.62
CA LEU A 4 -24.26 -1.93 65.50
C LEU A 4 -25.28 -1.31 64.52
N SER A 5 -24.94 -1.22 63.22
CA SER A 5 -25.29 -2.26 62.21
C SER A 5 -25.28 -1.72 60.76
N SER A 6 -24.57 -2.44 59.88
CA SER A 6 -24.97 -2.82 58.51
C SER A 6 -25.74 -1.81 57.63
N PHE A 7 -25.13 -1.35 56.53
CA PHE A 7 -25.50 -1.78 55.17
C PHE A 7 -24.63 -1.07 54.13
N CYS A 8 -24.01 -1.88 53.29
CA CYS A 8 -23.34 -1.50 52.06
C CYS A 8 -24.40 -1.51 50.94
N THR A 9 -24.48 -0.45 50.13
CA THR A 9 -24.94 -0.44 48.70
C THR A 9 -24.90 1.02 48.23
N GLU A 10 -23.82 1.44 47.57
CA GLU A 10 -23.68 1.44 46.10
C GLU A 10 -24.52 2.52 45.40
N ASN A 11 -23.80 3.57 45.02
CA ASN A 11 -24.18 4.74 44.23
C ASN A 11 -24.30 4.31 42.75
N PRO A 12 -25.35 4.70 41.99
CA PRO A 12 -25.63 4.15 40.67
C PRO A 12 -24.66 4.70 39.63
N THR A 13 -23.55 3.99 39.44
CA THR A 13 -22.62 4.22 38.34
C THR A 13 -22.96 3.27 37.20
N ILE A 14 -23.34 3.87 36.07
CA ILE A 14 -22.94 3.44 34.73
C ILE A 14 -23.46 2.03 34.37
N ARG A 15 -24.68 1.99 33.84
CA ARG A 15 -25.17 0.87 33.02
C ARG A 15 -24.14 0.61 31.91
N THR A 16 -23.35 -0.44 32.09
CA THR A 16 -22.39 -0.93 31.10
C THR A 16 -23.16 -1.50 29.92
N ASP A 17 -23.18 -0.73 28.83
CA ASP A 17 -23.77 -1.09 27.56
C ASP A 17 -22.90 -2.17 26.87
N THR A 18 -23.10 -3.43 27.25
CA THR A 18 -22.46 -4.60 26.62
C THR A 18 -22.91 -4.80 25.17
N THR A 19 -23.98 -4.12 24.75
CA THR A 19 -24.53 -4.15 23.39
C THR A 19 -23.68 -3.37 22.38
N ILE A 20 -22.96 -2.34 22.81
CA ILE A 20 -22.14 -1.51 21.89
C ILE A 20 -20.81 -2.21 21.57
N HIS A 21 -20.25 -2.98 22.51
CA HIS A 21 -18.98 -3.68 22.31
C HIS A 21 -19.13 -4.92 21.41
N GLU A 22 -20.26 -5.65 21.47
CA GLU A 22 -20.51 -6.78 20.56
C GLU A 22 -20.84 -6.34 19.13
N ARG A 23 -21.49 -5.18 18.95
CA ARG A 23 -21.75 -4.61 17.62
C ARG A 23 -20.50 -4.06 16.94
N PHE A 24 -19.52 -3.59 17.70
CA PHE A 24 -18.22 -3.20 17.14
C PHE A 24 -17.38 -4.40 16.70
N ARG A 25 -17.59 -5.58 17.29
CA ARG A 25 -16.92 -6.82 16.89
C ARG A 25 -17.53 -7.47 15.65
N SER A 26 -18.83 -7.29 15.40
CA SER A 26 -19.53 -7.87 14.25
C SER A 26 -19.34 -7.13 12.93
N VAL A 27 -18.99 -5.83 12.97
CA VAL A 27 -18.68 -5.05 11.74
C VAL A 27 -17.23 -5.27 11.27
N ALA A 28 -16.35 -5.78 12.15
CA ALA A 28 -14.94 -6.02 11.84
C ALA A 28 -14.66 -7.37 11.12
N THR A 29 -15.66 -8.22 10.87
CA THR A 29 -15.45 -9.59 10.36
C THR A 29 -15.94 -9.88 8.93
N VAL A 30 -16.25 -8.87 8.10
CA VAL A 30 -16.51 -9.12 6.65
C VAL A 30 -15.79 -8.11 5.77
N ALA A 31 -14.49 -8.02 5.95
CA ALA A 31 -13.57 -7.66 4.87
C ALA A 31 -12.33 -8.52 5.01
N ALA A 32 -12.50 -9.83 4.81
CA ALA A 32 -11.38 -10.68 4.45
C ALA A 32 -10.83 -10.12 3.11
N MET A 33 -9.88 -9.20 3.22
CA MET A 33 -9.10 -8.69 2.10
C MET A 33 -8.52 -9.92 1.41
N ALA A 34 -9.11 -10.32 0.28
CA ALA A 34 -8.58 -11.39 -0.55
C ALA A 34 -7.09 -11.09 -0.76
N ALA A 35 -6.23 -12.03 -0.32
CA ALA A 35 -4.78 -11.86 -0.41
C ALA A 35 -4.41 -11.33 -1.80
N PRO A 36 -3.46 -10.37 -1.88
CA PRO A 36 -3.10 -9.77 -3.15
C PRO A 36 -2.80 -10.88 -4.15
N ARG A 37 -3.48 -10.87 -5.30
CA ARG A 37 -3.36 -11.93 -6.31
C ARG A 37 -1.90 -12.02 -6.75
N THR A 38 -1.15 -12.96 -6.17
CA THR A 38 0.21 -13.23 -6.57
C THR A 38 0.22 -13.77 -8.00
N THR A 39 1.24 -13.42 -8.78
CA THR A 39 1.35 -13.89 -10.16
C THR A 39 1.50 -15.41 -10.18
N ARG A 40 0.67 -16.09 -10.96
CA ARG A 40 0.78 -17.55 -11.16
C ARG A 40 2.02 -17.94 -11.98
N ASN A 41 2.72 -16.96 -12.58
CA ASN A 41 3.99 -17.11 -13.28
C ASN A 41 5.08 -16.30 -12.53
N PRO A 42 5.97 -16.95 -11.76
CA PRO A 42 7.11 -16.26 -11.17
C PRO A 42 8.12 -15.86 -12.26
N ASP A 43 8.89 -14.81 -12.00
CA ASP A 43 9.97 -14.37 -12.90
C ASP A 43 11.16 -15.33 -12.81
N LEU A 44 11.73 -15.72 -13.95
CA LEU A 44 13.02 -16.41 -14.01
C LEU A 44 14.16 -15.40 -13.95
N VAL A 45 14.04 -14.35 -14.77
CA VAL A 45 14.88 -13.14 -14.77
C VAL A 45 13.92 -11.96 -14.85
N ARG A 46 14.34 -10.78 -14.38
CA ARG A 46 13.52 -9.56 -14.44
C ARG A 46 12.97 -9.34 -15.86
N GLY A 47 11.65 -9.39 -16.00
CA GLY A 47 10.95 -9.18 -17.28
C GLY A 47 10.69 -10.46 -18.10
N VAL A 48 11.23 -11.62 -17.68
CA VAL A 48 11.00 -12.92 -18.33
C VAL A 48 10.39 -13.90 -17.32
N GLY A 49 9.14 -14.29 -17.56
CA GLY A 49 8.44 -15.26 -16.74
C GLY A 49 8.98 -16.69 -16.92
N LYS A 50 8.95 -17.51 -15.86
CA LYS A 50 9.41 -18.91 -15.85
C LYS A 50 8.63 -19.83 -16.80
N TYR A 51 7.33 -19.60 -16.95
CA TYR A 51 6.45 -20.40 -17.80
C TYR A 51 6.10 -19.71 -19.12
N SER A 52 6.03 -20.50 -20.19
CA SER A 52 5.57 -20.06 -21.51
C SER A 52 4.05 -19.79 -21.55
N ARG A 53 3.59 -19.13 -22.61
CA ARG A 53 2.18 -18.74 -22.81
C ARG A 53 1.24 -19.95 -22.79
N SER A 54 1.62 -21.06 -23.41
CA SER A 54 0.79 -22.28 -23.48
C SER A 54 0.65 -22.96 -22.11
N LYS A 55 1.73 -23.09 -21.35
CA LYS A 55 1.67 -23.62 -19.98
C LYS A 55 0.82 -22.74 -19.06
N MET A 56 0.91 -21.42 -19.23
CA MET A 56 0.06 -20.47 -18.52
C MET A 56 -1.40 -20.51 -18.94
N TYR A 57 -1.71 -20.81 -20.20
CA TYR A 57 -3.08 -20.99 -20.69
C TYR A 57 -3.78 -22.17 -19.97
N HIS A 58 -3.08 -23.29 -19.80
CA HIS A 58 -3.59 -24.43 -19.03
C HIS A 58 -3.66 -24.16 -17.53
N LYS A 59 -2.58 -23.66 -16.93
CA LYS A 59 -2.50 -23.36 -15.48
C LYS A 59 -3.51 -22.29 -15.04
N ARG A 60 -3.85 -21.33 -15.90
CA ARG A 60 -4.85 -20.32 -15.57
C ARG A 60 -6.29 -20.81 -15.67
N GLY A 61 -6.52 -22.00 -16.24
CA GLY A 61 -7.86 -22.49 -16.56
C GLY A 61 -8.53 -21.72 -17.69
N LEU A 62 -7.75 -20.95 -18.47
CA LEU A 62 -8.26 -20.11 -19.56
C LEU A 62 -8.89 -20.97 -20.66
N TRP A 63 -8.37 -22.18 -20.86
CA TRP A 63 -8.96 -23.18 -21.77
C TRP A 63 -10.36 -23.60 -21.35
N ALA A 64 -10.60 -23.83 -20.06
CA ALA A 64 -11.89 -24.23 -19.53
C ALA A 64 -12.90 -23.08 -19.59
N ILE A 65 -12.45 -21.84 -19.31
CA ILE A 65 -13.29 -20.64 -19.47
C ILE A 65 -13.64 -20.45 -20.94
N LYS A 66 -12.67 -20.56 -21.85
CA LYS A 66 -12.91 -20.46 -23.29
C LYS A 66 -13.88 -21.52 -23.79
N ALA A 67 -13.77 -22.76 -23.30
CA ALA A 67 -14.71 -23.84 -23.63
C ALA A 67 -16.13 -23.54 -23.11
N LYS A 68 -16.25 -23.04 -21.87
CA LYS A 68 -17.55 -22.64 -21.28
C LYS A 68 -18.20 -21.45 -21.99
N ASN A 69 -17.40 -20.56 -22.58
CA ASN A 69 -17.85 -19.37 -23.30
C ASN A 69 -17.87 -19.58 -24.83
N GLY A 70 -18.08 -20.82 -25.31
CA GLY A 70 -18.29 -21.11 -26.72
C GLY A 70 -17.10 -20.79 -27.64
N GLY A 71 -15.88 -20.86 -27.13
CA GLY A 71 -14.66 -20.55 -27.88
C GLY A 71 -14.22 -19.08 -27.78
N ALA A 72 -14.98 -18.20 -27.14
CA ALA A 72 -14.60 -16.81 -26.91
C ALA A 72 -14.16 -16.57 -25.47
N PHE A 73 -13.24 -15.62 -25.25
CA PHE A 73 -12.99 -15.13 -23.90
C PHE A 73 -14.08 -14.14 -23.50
N PRO A 74 -14.53 -14.12 -22.24
CA PRO A 74 -15.49 -13.13 -21.77
C PRO A 74 -14.90 -11.72 -21.97
N ARG A 75 -15.49 -10.96 -22.89
CA ARG A 75 -15.24 -9.53 -23.01
C ARG A 75 -16.30 -8.81 -22.19
N HIS A 76 -15.86 -7.95 -21.29
CA HIS A 76 -16.74 -6.92 -20.75
C HIS A 76 -16.81 -5.81 -21.80
N GLU A 77 -17.97 -5.63 -22.42
CA GLU A 77 -18.22 -4.43 -23.18
C GLU A 77 -18.12 -3.24 -22.23
N LYS A 78 -17.38 -2.23 -22.66
CA LYS A 78 -17.17 -1.03 -21.87
C LYS A 78 -18.54 -0.35 -21.79
N LYS A 79 -19.20 -0.46 -20.63
CA LYS A 79 -20.48 0.19 -20.36
C LYS A 79 -20.37 1.64 -20.84
N ALA A 80 -21.23 2.03 -21.78
CA ALA A 80 -21.26 3.38 -22.32
C ALA A 80 -21.33 4.34 -21.13
N ALA A 81 -20.29 5.16 -20.97
CA ALA A 81 -20.27 6.15 -19.91
C ALA A 81 -21.44 7.09 -20.18
N GLU A 82 -22.36 7.16 -19.23
CA GLU A 82 -23.45 8.13 -19.21
C GLU A 82 -22.87 9.53 -19.48
N ALA A 83 -23.54 10.27 -20.35
CA ALA A 83 -23.06 11.55 -20.88
C ALA A 83 -22.74 12.50 -19.72
N LYS A 84 -21.44 12.77 -19.52
CA LYS A 84 -21.00 13.79 -18.58
C LYS A 84 -21.65 15.14 -18.98
N PRO A 85 -22.17 15.93 -18.03
CA PRO A 85 -22.78 17.23 -18.34
C PRO A 85 -21.79 18.08 -19.14
N SER A 86 -22.30 18.75 -20.18
CA SER A 86 -21.49 19.51 -21.14
C SER A 86 -20.57 20.49 -20.42
N GLU A 87 -19.27 20.25 -20.48
CA GLU A 87 -18.26 21.16 -19.95
C GLU A 87 -18.36 22.48 -20.72
N LYS A 88 -18.65 23.58 -20.02
CA LYS A 88 -18.72 24.92 -20.61
C LYS A 88 -17.35 25.26 -21.22
N ALA A 89 -17.36 25.80 -22.44
CA ALA A 89 -16.12 26.17 -23.12
C ALA A 89 -15.29 27.14 -22.26
N PRO A 90 -13.96 26.97 -22.19
CA PRO A 90 -13.10 27.89 -21.48
C PRO A 90 -13.25 29.30 -22.07
N LYS A 91 -13.36 30.31 -21.20
CA LYS A 91 -13.50 31.72 -21.61
C LYS A 91 -12.27 32.26 -22.36
N PHE A 92 -11.12 31.61 -22.19
CA PHE A 92 -9.81 32.07 -22.68
C PHE A 92 -9.25 31.08 -23.71
N TYR A 93 -8.94 31.59 -24.91
CA TYR A 93 -8.27 30.86 -25.98
C TYR A 93 -6.86 31.42 -26.14
N PRO A 94 -5.79 30.65 -25.88
CA PRO A 94 -4.43 31.11 -26.17
C PRO A 94 -4.26 31.27 -27.68
N ALA A 95 -3.58 32.34 -28.11
CA ALA A 95 -3.30 32.61 -29.53
C ALA A 95 -2.26 31.63 -30.11
N ASP A 96 -1.41 31.07 -29.27
CA ASP A 96 -0.38 30.10 -29.63
C ASP A 96 -0.67 28.72 -29.03
N ASP A 97 -0.43 27.65 -29.81
CA ASP A 97 -0.56 26.26 -29.33
C ASP A 97 0.66 25.87 -28.49
N VAL A 98 0.53 25.96 -27.16
CA VAL A 98 1.56 25.52 -26.22
C VAL A 98 1.55 23.99 -26.17
N LYS A 99 2.57 23.37 -26.77
CA LYS A 99 2.74 21.91 -26.75
C LYS A 99 2.71 21.39 -25.32
N LYS A 100 1.74 20.51 -25.03
CA LYS A 100 1.65 19.81 -23.74
C LYS A 100 2.95 19.03 -23.49
N PRO A 101 3.53 19.13 -22.29
CA PRO A 101 4.72 18.34 -21.95
C PRO A 101 4.40 16.85 -22.05
N LEU A 102 5.36 16.07 -22.55
CA LEU A 102 5.22 14.62 -22.65
C LEU A 102 5.00 14.02 -21.26
N ALA A 103 4.05 13.09 -21.15
CA ALA A 103 3.75 12.44 -19.89
C ALA A 103 4.94 11.59 -19.39
N ASN A 104 5.69 12.13 -18.42
CA ASN A 104 6.78 11.40 -17.79
C ASN A 104 6.22 10.41 -16.75
N THR A 105 6.41 9.11 -17.00
CA THR A 105 5.93 8.04 -16.08
C THR A 105 6.94 7.73 -14.96
N ARG A 106 8.04 8.50 -14.86
CA ARG A 106 9.10 8.24 -13.88
C ARG A 106 8.63 8.60 -12.46
N LYS A 107 8.31 7.57 -11.67
CA LYS A 107 8.04 7.72 -10.24
C LYS A 107 9.36 7.66 -9.44
N PRO A 108 9.54 8.50 -8.40
CA PRO A 108 10.68 8.40 -7.51
C PRO A 108 10.64 7.04 -6.81
N LYS A 109 11.73 6.28 -6.91
CA LYS A 109 11.88 4.98 -6.25
C LYS A 109 12.83 5.17 -5.06
N PRO A 110 12.56 4.53 -3.92
CA PRO A 110 13.51 4.52 -2.82
C PRO A 110 14.84 3.94 -3.30
N THR A 111 15.93 4.51 -2.80
CA THR A 111 17.29 4.06 -3.11
C THR A 111 17.51 2.65 -2.57
N LYS A 112 18.25 1.83 -3.31
CA LYS A 112 18.60 0.49 -2.84
C LYS A 112 19.85 0.58 -1.97
N LEU A 113 19.81 -0.04 -0.79
CA LEU A 113 20.99 -0.14 0.06
C LEU A 113 21.99 -1.15 -0.49
N LYS A 114 23.27 -0.91 -0.21
CA LYS A 114 24.34 -1.90 -0.40
C LYS A 114 24.25 -2.93 0.74
N ALA A 115 24.68 -4.16 0.47
CA ALA A 115 24.66 -5.24 1.46
C ALA A 115 25.47 -4.95 2.74
N SER A 116 26.52 -4.12 2.63
CA SER A 116 27.34 -3.72 3.79
C SER A 116 26.65 -2.72 4.72
N ILE A 117 25.57 -2.08 4.28
CA ILE A 117 24.86 -1.06 5.06
C ILE A 117 23.73 -1.76 5.82
N THR A 118 24.09 -2.35 6.96
CA THR A 118 23.13 -3.00 7.87
C THR A 118 22.90 -2.10 9.09
N PRO A 119 21.70 -2.13 9.71
CA PRO A 119 21.45 -1.36 10.93
C PRO A 119 22.50 -1.70 11.99
N GLY A 120 23.14 -0.69 12.57
CA GLY A 120 24.28 -0.81 13.49
C GLY A 120 25.65 -0.65 12.83
N THR A 121 25.74 -0.60 11.50
CA THR A 121 27.02 -0.38 10.80
C THR A 121 27.51 1.06 11.01
N VAL A 122 28.80 1.21 11.30
CA VAL A 122 29.48 2.52 11.37
C VAL A 122 29.80 3.02 9.96
N LEU A 123 29.28 4.18 9.62
CA LEU A 123 29.52 4.89 8.37
C LEU A 123 30.48 6.07 8.60
N ILE A 124 31.26 6.40 7.58
CA ILE A 124 32.07 7.62 7.53
C ILE A 124 31.38 8.58 6.56
N LEU A 125 31.00 9.75 7.06
CA LEU A 125 30.44 10.79 6.19
C LEU A 125 31.57 11.47 5.42
N LEU A 126 31.44 11.53 4.09
CA LEU A 126 32.44 12.11 3.22
C LEU A 126 32.21 13.60 2.94
N ALA A 127 30.99 14.08 3.17
CA ALA A 127 30.58 15.44 2.85
C ALA A 127 29.65 16.01 3.93
N GLY A 128 29.54 17.35 3.96
CA GLY A 128 28.72 18.09 4.91
C GLY A 128 29.46 18.45 6.20
N ARG A 129 28.74 19.01 7.18
CA ARG A 129 29.33 19.51 8.43
C ARG A 129 29.99 18.41 9.28
N PHE A 130 29.49 17.18 9.17
CA PHE A 130 29.96 16.03 9.93
C PHE A 130 30.92 15.13 9.13
N MET A 131 31.61 15.69 8.13
CA MET A 131 32.61 14.95 7.36
C MET A 131 33.73 14.37 8.23
N GLY A 132 34.20 13.18 7.90
CA GLY A 132 35.25 12.45 8.64
C GLY A 132 34.78 11.84 9.96
N LYS A 133 33.56 12.14 10.44
CA LYS A 133 33.03 11.55 11.67
C LYS A 133 32.52 10.13 11.42
N ARG A 134 32.68 9.28 12.44
CA ARG A 134 32.11 7.94 12.51
C ARG A 134 30.68 8.05 13.06
N VAL A 135 29.73 7.45 12.36
CA VAL A 135 28.30 7.62 12.64
C VAL A 135 27.57 6.30 12.47
N VAL A 136 26.61 5.97 13.34
CA VAL A 136 25.92 4.67 13.34
C VAL A 136 24.64 4.73 12.49
N PHE A 137 24.47 3.77 11.58
CA PHE A 137 23.26 3.66 10.76
C PHE A 137 22.12 2.97 11.52
N LEU A 138 20.91 3.54 11.50
CA LEU A 138 19.74 2.95 12.17
C LEU A 138 18.79 2.28 11.20
N LYS A 139 18.24 3.03 10.25
CA LYS A 139 17.26 2.53 9.28
C LYS A 139 17.19 3.44 8.06
N GLN A 140 16.63 2.93 6.98
CA GLN A 140 16.30 3.74 5.82
C GLN A 140 14.94 4.41 6.00
N LEU A 141 14.86 5.71 5.68
CA LEU A 141 13.62 6.46 5.67
C LEU A 141 12.81 6.16 4.40
N PRO A 142 11.48 6.38 4.39
CA PRO A 142 10.65 6.19 3.19
C PRO A 142 11.06 7.08 2.02
N SER A 143 11.77 8.18 2.28
CA SER A 143 12.39 9.03 1.28
C SER A 143 13.61 8.40 0.58
N GLY A 144 14.18 7.33 1.14
CA GLY A 144 15.41 6.69 0.66
C GLY A 144 16.69 7.17 1.36
N LEU A 145 16.60 8.18 2.24
CA LEU A 145 17.75 8.66 3.01
C LEU A 145 18.07 7.74 4.19
N LEU A 146 19.33 7.79 4.64
CA LEU A 146 19.80 7.03 5.81
C LEU A 146 19.49 7.82 7.08
N LEU A 147 18.76 7.22 8.02
CA LEU A 147 18.69 7.72 9.38
C LEU A 147 19.96 7.28 10.11
N VAL A 148 20.70 8.25 10.60
CA VAL A 148 22.04 8.10 11.13
C VAL A 148 22.13 8.82 12.47
N THR A 149 22.72 8.18 13.47
CA THR A 149 22.95 8.75 14.81
C THR A 149 24.43 8.84 15.10
N GLY A 150 24.89 10.01 15.56
CA GLY A 150 26.26 10.17 16.06
C GLY A 150 26.33 9.76 17.51
N GLU A 151 27.48 9.23 17.93
CA GLU A 151 27.87 9.25 19.34
C GLU A 151 28.01 10.73 19.70
N LEU A 152 27.02 11.24 20.44
CA LEU A 152 27.01 12.61 20.94
C LEU A 152 28.13 12.72 22.00
N PRO A 153 29.17 13.56 21.81
CA PRO A 153 30.02 13.99 22.91
C PRO A 153 29.28 14.99 23.82
#